data_AF-N8YEE6-F1
#
_entry.id   AF-N8YEE6-F1
#
_cell.length_a   1.000
_cell.length_b   1.000
_cell.length_c   1.000
_cell.angle_alpha   90.00
_cell.angle_beta   90.00
_cell.angle_gamma   90.00
#
_symmetry.space_group_name_H-M   'P 1'
#
loop_
_entity.id
_entity.type
_entity.pdbx_description
1 polymer ?
#
loop_
_entity_poly.entity_id
_entity_poly.type
_entity_poly.pdbx_seq_one_letter_code
_entity_poly.pdbx_strand_id
1 'polypeptide(L)'
;MQQKTHPSLINYVGGAEAYQQLLKYAQNLLAKSQVEIVNVQSKPPLYSYIVDHEEICFVPKTITMKVAGQIQAASPSFMVAIRSLQSHQWTYLDGAGLKNNPQMLFTLFPNFPKDVKLPFQTDTIK
;
A
#
# COMPACT_ATOMS: atom_id res chain seq x y z
N MET A 1 3.27 -13.78 -15.07
CA MET A 1 3.59 -12.89 -13.92
C MET A 1 2.65 -13.24 -12.77
N GLN A 2 3.17 -13.50 -11.57
CA GLN A 2 2.32 -13.69 -10.40
C GLN A 2 1.68 -12.34 -10.02
N GLN A 3 0.36 -12.31 -9.85
CA GLN A 3 -0.34 -11.11 -9.40
C GLN A 3 0.03 -10.84 -7.93
N LYS A 4 0.66 -9.68 -7.67
CA LYS A 4 1.11 -9.28 -6.33
C LYS A 4 0.16 -8.25 -5.67
N THR A 5 -0.88 -7.82 -6.37
CA THR A 5 -1.93 -6.96 -5.82
C THR A 5 -3.04 -7.80 -5.22
N HIS A 6 -3.51 -7.42 -4.03
CA HIS A 6 -4.61 -8.11 -3.37
C HIS A 6 -5.94 -7.92 -4.14
N PRO A 7 -6.79 -8.96 -4.29
CA PRO A 7 -8.08 -8.86 -4.98
C PRO A 7 -9.02 -7.77 -4.44
N SER A 8 -8.97 -7.43 -3.15
CA SER A 8 -9.83 -6.38 -2.58
C SER A 8 -9.67 -5.04 -3.30
N LEU A 9 -8.43 -4.64 -3.63
CA LEU A 9 -8.20 -3.39 -4.38
C LEU A 9 -8.72 -3.49 -5.81
N ILE A 10 -8.53 -4.64 -6.46
CA ILE A 10 -8.97 -4.86 -7.84
C ILE A 10 -10.50 -4.78 -7.91
N ASN A 11 -11.19 -5.41 -6.97
CA ASN A 11 -12.64 -5.36 -6.88
C ASN A 11 -13.13 -3.93 -6.56
N TYR A 12 -12.45 -3.25 -5.63
CA TYR A 12 -12.76 -1.87 -5.25
C TYR A 12 -12.70 -0.90 -6.44
N VAL A 13 -11.73 -1.06 -7.34
CA VAL A 13 -11.61 -0.19 -8.54
C VAL A 13 -12.56 -0.57 -9.68
N GLY A 14 -13.38 -1.62 -9.54
CA GLY A 14 -14.33 -2.06 -10.57
C GLY A 14 -13.87 -3.27 -11.39
N GLY A 15 -12.91 -4.04 -10.88
CA GLY A 15 -12.47 -5.30 -11.49
C GLY A 15 -11.18 -5.19 -12.31
N ALA A 16 -10.81 -6.30 -12.96
CA ALA A 16 -9.51 -6.45 -13.60
C ALA A 16 -9.28 -5.44 -14.75
N GLU A 17 -10.30 -5.17 -15.58
CA GLU A 17 -10.16 -4.24 -16.70
C GLU A 17 -9.92 -2.80 -16.22
N ALA A 18 -10.75 -2.32 -15.28
CA ALA A 18 -10.59 -1.01 -14.66
C ALA A 18 -9.21 -0.89 -13.97
N TYR A 19 -8.76 -1.95 -13.29
CA TYR A 19 -7.43 -1.98 -12.69
C TYR A 19 -6.31 -1.89 -13.74
N GLN A 20 -6.42 -2.57 -14.88
CA GLN A 20 -5.44 -2.45 -15.97
C GLN A 20 -5.40 -1.03 -16.55
N GLN A 21 -6.55 -0.38 -16.71
CA GLN A 21 -6.63 1.01 -17.16
C GLN A 21 -5.97 1.96 -16.15
N LEU A 22 -6.22 1.76 -14.85
CA LEU A 22 -5.58 2.49 -13.77
C LEU A 22 -4.04 2.33 -13.79
N LEU A 23 -3.55 1.11 -13.99
CA LEU A 23 -2.11 0.86 -14.09
C LEU A 23 -1.48 1.57 -15.29
N LYS A 24 -2.13 1.52 -16.47
CA LYS A 24 -1.66 2.26 -17.66
C LYS A 24 -1.62 3.77 -17.41
N TYR A 25 -2.65 4.30 -16.76
CA TYR A 25 -2.69 5.71 -16.38
C TYR A 25 -1.56 6.09 -15.43
N ALA A 26 -1.34 5.30 -14.36
CA ALA A 26 -0.26 5.52 -13.41
C ALA A 26 1.13 5.43 -14.07
N GLN A 27 1.34 4.45 -14.95
CA GLN A 27 2.59 4.33 -15.73
C GLN A 27 2.84 5.55 -16.60
N ASN A 28 1.82 6.06 -17.29
CA ASN A 28 1.94 7.26 -18.12
C ASN A 28 2.23 8.51 -17.29
N LEU A 29 1.64 8.65 -16.11
CA LEU A 29 1.96 9.74 -15.19
C LEU A 29 3.42 9.66 -14.72
N LEU A 30 3.88 8.48 -14.33
CA LEU A 30 5.26 8.27 -13.90
C LEU A 30 6.26 8.53 -15.03
N ALA A 31 5.98 8.05 -16.24
CA ALA A 31 6.85 8.28 -17.40
C ALA A 31 6.96 9.77 -17.79
N LYS A 32 5.90 10.55 -17.57
CA LYS A 32 5.89 12.00 -17.77
C LYS A 32 6.49 12.78 -16.60
N SER A 33 6.51 12.17 -15.41
CA SER A 33 7.15 12.75 -14.25
C SER A 33 8.66 12.62 -14.38
N GLN A 34 9.42 13.68 -14.14
CA GLN A 34 10.88 13.61 -14.07
C GLN A 34 11.33 12.99 -12.73
N VAL A 35 10.67 11.91 -12.33
CA VAL A 35 10.84 11.23 -11.05
C VAL A 35 11.53 9.89 -11.31
N GLU A 36 12.67 9.70 -10.67
CA GLU A 36 13.42 8.46 -10.67
C GLU A 36 13.46 7.91 -9.24
N ILE A 37 13.14 6.63 -9.04
CA ILE A 37 13.31 5.98 -7.74
C ILE A 37 14.79 5.59 -7.61
N VAL A 38 15.49 6.23 -6.68
CA VAL A 38 16.91 6.00 -6.42
C VAL A 38 17.11 4.86 -5.44
N ASN A 39 16.26 4.79 -4.40
CA ASN A 39 16.36 3.77 -3.37
C ASN A 39 15.00 3.51 -2.73
N VAL A 40 14.80 2.27 -2.28
CA VAL A 40 13.66 1.87 -1.45
C VAL A 40 14.20 1.09 -0.26
N GLN A 41 13.96 1.59 0.94
CA GLN A 41 14.31 0.91 2.18
C GLN A 41 13.05 0.49 2.91
N SER A 42 13.02 -0.76 3.38
CA SER A 42 11.98 -1.26 4.27
C SER A 42 12.53 -1.54 5.66
N LYS A 43 11.64 -1.52 6.65
CA LYS A 43 11.89 -2.00 8.01
C LYS A 43 11.08 -3.27 8.27
N PRO A 44 11.40 -4.05 9.31
CA PRO A 44 10.58 -5.19 9.71
C PRO A 44 9.09 -4.82 9.85
N PRO A 45 8.17 -5.76 9.59
CA PRO A 45 6.74 -5.52 9.72
C PRO A 45 6.37 -5.05 11.14
N LEU A 46 5.45 -4.09 11.21
CA LEU A 46 4.82 -3.60 12.42
C LEU A 46 3.38 -4.08 12.45
N TYR A 47 2.95 -4.55 13.63
CA TYR A 47 1.61 -5.02 13.92
C TYR A 47 1.15 -6.16 12.98
N SER A 48 0.63 -7.25 13.53
CA SER A 48 0.05 -8.32 12.72
C SER A 48 -1.36 -8.57 13.19
N TYR A 49 -2.29 -8.60 12.23
CA TYR A 49 -3.71 -8.79 12.46
C TYR A 49 -4.18 -9.98 11.64
N ILE A 50 -4.90 -10.88 12.29
CA ILE A 50 -5.65 -11.92 11.58
C ILE A 50 -7.04 -11.38 11.30
N VAL A 51 -7.40 -11.34 10.02
CA VAL A 51 -8.71 -10.89 9.54
C VAL A 51 -9.23 -11.94 8.60
N ASP A 52 -10.39 -12.52 8.93
CA ASP A 52 -10.96 -13.67 8.24
C ASP A 52 -9.96 -14.83 8.10
N HIS A 53 -9.45 -15.09 6.89
CA HIS A 53 -8.48 -16.15 6.58
C HIS A 53 -7.12 -15.58 6.14
N GLU A 54 -6.84 -14.33 6.48
CA GLU A 54 -5.65 -13.62 6.06
C GLU A 54 -4.90 -13.02 7.25
N GLU A 55 -3.58 -13.03 7.16
CA GLU A 55 -2.70 -12.21 7.99
C GLU A 55 -2.40 -10.91 7.27
N ILE A 56 -2.61 -9.79 7.95
CA ILE A 56 -2.34 -8.45 7.46
C ILE A 56 -1.33 -7.79 8.38
N CYS A 57 -0.20 -7.35 7.83
CA CYS A 57 0.82 -6.60 8.56
C CYS A 57 1.28 -5.39 7.76
N PHE A 58 1.91 -4.43 8.45
CA PHE A 58 2.33 -3.18 7.84
C PHE A 58 3.85 -3.09 7.78
N VAL A 59 4.42 -2.95 6.58
CA VAL A 59 5.86 -2.89 6.37
C VAL A 59 6.29 -1.44 6.15
N PRO A 60 6.92 -0.77 7.12
CA PRO A 60 7.34 0.61 6.95
C PRO A 60 8.37 0.72 5.82
N LYS A 61 8.25 1.77 5.01
CA LYS A 61 9.17 2.06 3.91
C LYS A 61 9.52 3.54 3.81
N THR A 62 10.72 3.79 3.31
CA THR A 62 11.17 5.10 2.85
C THR A 62 11.63 4.97 1.41
N ILE A 63 11.20 5.89 0.56
CA ILE A 63 11.60 5.96 -0.85
C ILE A 63 12.49 7.19 -1.00
N THR A 64 13.69 7.01 -1.56
CA THR A 64 14.52 8.11 -2.02
C THR A 64 14.31 8.25 -3.52
N MET A 65 13.98 9.45 -3.96
CA MET A 65 13.69 9.76 -5.36
C MET A 65 14.52 10.94 -5.83
N LYS A 66 14.80 10.98 -7.13
CA LYS A 66 15.37 12.13 -7.82
C LYS A 66 14.25 12.79 -8.60
N VAL A 67 13.96 14.05 -8.28
CA VAL A 67 12.90 14.85 -8.91
C VAL A 67 13.56 16.06 -9.57
N ALA A 68 13.41 16.19 -10.89
CA ALA A 68 14.02 17.28 -11.66
C ALA A 68 15.53 17.48 -11.37
N GLY A 69 16.26 16.37 -11.19
CA GLY A 69 17.70 16.40 -10.90
C GLY A 69 18.08 16.39 -9.42
N GLN A 70 17.16 16.71 -8.51
CA GLN A 70 17.43 16.81 -7.07
C GLN A 70 17.04 15.54 -6.32
N ILE A 71 17.94 15.00 -5.50
CA ILE A 71 17.68 13.81 -4.68
C ILE A 71 16.99 14.23 -3.38
N GLN A 72 15.85 13.60 -3.09
CA GLN A 72 15.07 13.84 -1.88
C GLN A 72 14.41 12.57 -1.37
N ALA A 73 14.18 12.50 -0.06
CA ALA A 73 13.37 11.44 0.54
C ALA A 73 11.88 11.78 0.41
N ALA A 74 11.07 10.80 0.02
CA ALA A 74 9.63 10.88 0.13
C ALA A 74 9.20 10.92 1.60
N SER A 75 7.99 11.42 1.85
CA SER A 75 7.35 11.24 3.15
C SER A 75 7.31 9.75 3.53
N PRO A 76 7.69 9.38 4.77
CA PRO A 76 7.60 8.00 5.23
C PRO A 76 6.19 7.42 5.03
N SER A 77 6.14 6.18 4.57
CA SER A 77 4.91 5.44 4.30
C SER A 77 5.14 3.96 4.62
N PHE A 78 4.20 3.09 4.25
CA PHE A 78 4.28 1.66 4.48
C PHE A 78 3.65 0.90 3.32
N MET A 79 3.98 -0.39 3.19
CA MET A 79 3.18 -1.34 2.42
C MET A 79 2.23 -2.06 3.38
N VAL A 80 1.02 -2.38 2.94
CA VAL A 80 0.19 -3.38 3.59
C VAL A 80 0.52 -4.72 2.96
N ALA A 81 1.09 -5.64 3.73
CA ALA A 81 1.39 -6.99 3.28
C ALA A 81 0.29 -7.93 3.78
N ILE A 82 -0.30 -8.69 2.87
CA ILE A 82 -1.45 -9.55 3.11
C ILE A 82 -1.10 -10.97 2.68
N ARG A 83 -1.27 -11.93 3.57
CA ARG A 83 -1.00 -13.35 3.32
C ARG A 83 -2.22 -14.19 3.64
N SER A 84 -2.66 -14.99 2.68
CA SER A 84 -3.60 -16.07 2.93
C SER A 84 -2.98 -17.09 3.89
N LEU A 85 -3.70 -17.43 4.97
CA LEU A 85 -3.27 -18.44 5.93
C LEU A 85 -3.23 -19.86 5.34
N GLN A 86 -3.95 -20.09 4.23
CA GLN A 86 -4.00 -21.39 3.56
C GLN A 86 -2.90 -21.55 2.51
N SER A 87 -2.73 -20.57 1.63
CA SER A 87 -1.78 -20.68 0.50
C SER A 87 -0.39 -20.11 0.82
N HIS A 88 -0.27 -19.35 1.90
CA HIS A 88 0.93 -18.60 2.29
C HIS A 88 1.46 -17.64 1.21
N GLN A 89 0.65 -17.32 0.20
CA GLN A 89 1.01 -16.35 -0.84
C GLN A 89 0.83 -14.93 -0.34
N TRP A 90 1.85 -14.10 -0.57
CA TRP A 90 1.84 -12.68 -0.23
C TRP A 90 1.34 -11.82 -1.39
N THR A 91 0.46 -10.90 -1.05
CA THR A 91 0.05 -9.75 -1.86
C THR A 91 0.29 -8.45 -1.10
N TYR A 92 0.25 -7.33 -1.80
CA TYR A 92 0.66 -6.05 -1.28
C TYR A 92 -0.23 -4.91 -1.77
N LEU A 93 -0.42 -3.92 -0.91
CA LEU A 93 -1.03 -2.63 -1.23
C LEU A 93 -0.08 -1.50 -0.81
N ASP A 94 -0.02 -0.42 -1.59
CA ASP A 94 0.74 0.76 -1.17
C ASP A 94 -0.07 1.56 -0.14
N GLY A 95 0.46 1.65 1.08
CA GLY A 95 -0.16 2.34 2.19
C GLY A 95 -0.01 3.86 2.14
N ALA A 96 0.74 4.43 1.20
CA ALA A 96 0.84 5.88 1.03
C ALA A 96 -0.54 6.53 0.82
N GLY A 97 -1.45 5.88 0.06
CA GLY A 97 -2.82 6.33 -0.11
C GLY A 97 -3.68 6.17 1.16
N LEU A 98 -3.43 5.12 1.94
CA LEU A 98 -4.15 4.85 3.19
C LEU A 98 -3.83 5.85 4.29
N LYS A 99 -2.60 6.39 4.31
CA LYS A 99 -2.22 7.46 5.25
C LYS A 99 -3.15 8.67 5.15
N ASN A 100 -3.54 9.04 3.93
CA ASN A 100 -4.41 10.19 3.67
C ASN A 100 -5.90 9.83 3.72
N ASN A 101 -6.24 8.54 3.64
CA ASN A 101 -7.60 8.04 3.75
C ASN A 101 -7.65 6.72 4.52
N PRO A 102 -7.56 6.74 5.87
CA PRO A 102 -7.57 5.53 6.67
C PRO A 102 -8.86 4.69 6.50
N GLN A 103 -9.97 5.34 6.14
CA GLN A 103 -11.26 4.67 5.90
C GLN A 103 -11.18 3.65 4.75
N MET A 104 -10.31 3.89 3.76
CA MET A 104 -10.10 2.97 2.65
C MET A 104 -9.65 1.58 3.13
N LEU A 105 -8.90 1.48 4.23
CA LEU A 105 -8.50 0.19 4.80
C LEU A 105 -9.74 -0.62 5.21
N PHE A 106 -10.69 0.01 5.90
CA PHE A 106 -11.94 -0.63 6.34
C PHE A 106 -12.89 -0.93 5.18
N THR A 107 -12.85 -0.14 4.10
CA THR A 107 -13.59 -0.47 2.87
C THR A 107 -13.01 -1.70 2.19
N LEU A 108 -11.68 -1.83 2.13
CA LEU A 108 -11.00 -2.97 1.51
C LEU A 108 -11.07 -4.24 2.36
N PHE A 109 -11.13 -4.08 3.69
CA PHE A 109 -11.19 -5.15 4.67
C PHE A 109 -12.29 -4.84 5.71
N PRO A 110 -13.57 -5.12 5.42
CA PRO A 110 -14.69 -4.74 6.29
C PRO A 110 -14.64 -5.32 7.70
N ASN A 111 -14.02 -6.49 7.86
CA ASN A 111 -13.86 -7.18 9.14
C ASN A 111 -12.58 -6.80 9.89
N PHE A 112 -11.82 -5.81 9.39
CA PHE A 112 -10.62 -5.34 10.06
C PHE A 112 -10.97 -4.73 11.43
N PRO A 113 -10.22 -5.02 12.51
CA PRO A 113 -10.56 -4.49 13.83
C PRO A 113 -10.55 -2.95 13.84
N LYS A 114 -11.47 -2.32 14.58
CA LYS A 114 -11.64 -0.85 14.55
C LYS A 114 -10.64 -0.09 15.43
N ASP A 115 -10.03 -0.77 16.39
CA ASP A 115 -9.08 -0.26 17.37
C ASP A 115 -7.61 -0.47 16.96
N VAL A 116 -7.36 -0.51 15.64
CA VAL A 116 -6.07 -0.89 15.08
C VAL A 116 -5.05 0.23 15.15
N LYS A 117 -3.78 -0.17 15.32
CA LYS A 117 -2.64 0.72 15.22
C LYS A 117 -2.16 0.71 13.78
N LEU A 118 -2.20 1.88 13.13
CA LEU A 118 -1.61 2.06 11.80
C LEU A 118 -0.25 2.75 11.93
N PRO A 119 0.76 2.37 11.12
CA PRO A 119 2.02 3.10 11.12
C PRO A 119 1.82 4.55 10.71
N PHE A 120 2.55 5.46 11.36
CA PHE A 120 2.56 6.89 11.05
C PHE A 120 1.19 7.59 11.17
N GLN A 121 0.23 6.99 11.88
CA GLN A 121 -0.89 7.76 12.43
C GLN A 121 -0.31 8.78 13.41
N THR A 122 -0.40 10.05 13.05
CA THR A 122 -0.30 11.14 14.02
C THR A 122 -1.66 11.23 14.70
N ASP A 123 -1.70 11.09 16.01
CA ASP A 123 -2.89 11.37 16.83
C ASP A 123 -3.39 12.77 16.47
N THR A 124 -4.37 12.85 15.58
CA THR A 124 -5.08 14.09 15.33
C THR A 124 -6.30 14.01 16.23
N ILE A 125 -6.06 14.21 17.52
CA ILE A 125 -7.12 14.64 18.42
C ILE A 125 -7.46 16.06 18.00
N LYS A 126 -8.61 16.22 17.36
CA LYS A 126 -9.54 17.33 17.62
C LYS A 126 -10.95 16.83 17.46
#